data_AF-A0A9D8FRI7-F1
#
_entry.id   AF-A0A9D8FRI7-F1
#
_cell.length_a   1.000
_cell.length_b   1.000
_cell.length_c   1.000
_cell.angle_alpha   90.00
_cell.angle_beta   90.00
_cell.angle_gamma   90.00
#
_symmetry.space_group_name_H-M   'P 1'
#
loop_
_entity.id
_entity.type
_entity.pdbx_description
1 polymer ?
#
loop_
_entity_poly.entity_id
_entity_poly.type
_entity_poly.pdbx_seq_one_letter_code
_entity_poly.pdbx_strand_id
1 'polypeptide(L)'
;MKRILLAATALCLVAFNAYSQTLLFEDNFDAYTAGEFLAQQSENWTTWSDAPGGDEDALISTEQFLSAPNSLLIKGSSDVVLLLDDRTEKNTY
;
A
#
# COMPACT_ATOMS: atom_id res chain seq x y z
N MET A 1 15.40 -15.09 43.00
CA MET A 1 14.23 -15.54 42.22
C MET A 1 13.52 -14.39 41.49
N LYS A 2 13.01 -13.35 42.16
CA LYS A 2 12.31 -12.22 41.50
C LYS A 2 13.12 -11.49 40.42
N ARG A 3 14.43 -11.27 40.62
CA ARG A 3 15.33 -10.62 39.64
C ARG A 3 15.58 -11.45 38.38
N ILE A 4 15.63 -12.77 38.53
CA ILE A 4 15.77 -13.71 37.40
C ILE A 4 14.45 -13.77 36.63
N LEU A 5 13.32 -13.75 37.35
CA LEU A 5 11.99 -13.69 36.74
C LEU A 5 11.80 -12.41 35.91
N LEU A 6 12.18 -11.25 36.46
CA LEU A 6 12.11 -9.96 35.76
C LEU A 6 13.00 -9.91 34.51
N ALA A 7 14.23 -10.45 34.59
CA ALA A 7 15.13 -10.52 33.44
C ALA A 7 14.62 -11.48 32.35
N ALA A 8 14.05 -12.62 32.74
CA ALA A 8 13.45 -13.57 31.80
C ALA A 8 12.21 -12.99 31.10
N THR A 9 11.36 -12.26 31.82
CA THR A 9 10.18 -11.58 31.22
C THR A 9 10.60 -10.48 30.25
N ALA A 10 11.61 -9.68 30.59
CA ALA A 10 12.15 -8.67 29.67
C ALA A 10 12.74 -9.29 28.39
N LEU A 11 13.45 -10.41 28.51
CA LEU A 11 14.01 -11.15 27.37
C LEU A 11 12.91 -11.74 26.48
N CYS A 12 11.85 -12.30 27.06
CA CYS A 12 10.69 -12.80 26.31
C CYS A 12 9.95 -11.68 25.56
N LEU A 13 9.76 -10.51 26.17
CA LEU A 13 9.07 -9.38 25.52
C LEU A 13 9.83 -8.86 24.30
N VAL A 14 11.17 -8.85 24.32
CA VAL A 14 11.98 -8.45 23.17
C VAL A 14 11.93 -9.48 22.04
N ALA A 15 11.91 -10.78 22.38
CA ALA A 15 11.84 -11.86 21.38
C ALA A 15 10.50 -11.94 20.62
N PHE A 16 9.40 -11.44 21.20
CA PHE A 16 8.07 -11.46 20.56
C PHE A 16 7.83 -10.35 19.52
N ASN A 17 8.69 -9.33 19.44
CA ASN A 17 8.54 -8.20 18.51
C ASN A 17 9.26 -8.39 17.16
N ALA A 18 9.82 -9.58 16.88
CA ALA A 18 10.65 -9.81 15.68
C ALA A 18 9.87 -10.20 14.42
N TYR A 19 8.54 -10.37 14.50
CA TYR A 19 7.70 -10.63 13.32
C TYR A 19 7.18 -9.29 12.78
N SER A 20 8.04 -8.59 12.04
CA SER A 20 7.61 -7.45 11.23
C SER A 20 6.87 -7.98 10.00
N GLN A 21 5.75 -7.34 9.63
CA GLN A 21 5.01 -7.69 8.42
C GLN A 21 5.91 -7.41 7.20
N THR A 22 6.14 -8.41 6.35
CA THR A 22 6.81 -8.17 5.07
C THR A 22 5.91 -7.30 4.20
N LEU A 23 6.42 -6.13 3.82
CA LEU A 23 5.75 -5.24 2.89
C LEU A 23 5.76 -5.87 1.50
N LEU A 24 4.60 -6.33 1.03
CA LEU A 24 4.46 -6.95 -0.29
C LEU A 24 4.50 -5.93 -1.43
N PHE A 25 3.90 -4.77 -1.17
CA PHE A 25 3.79 -3.66 -2.09
C PHE A 25 3.42 -2.41 -1.29
N GLU A 26 4.04 -1.29 -1.63
CA GLU A 26 3.71 0.04 -1.14
C GLU A 26 3.85 0.99 -2.32
N ASP A 27 2.92 1.93 -2.42
CA ASP A 27 3.01 3.01 -3.40
C ASP A 27 2.71 4.33 -2.71
N ASN A 28 3.54 5.33 -3.00
CA ASN A 28 3.36 6.68 -2.48
C ASN A 28 2.88 7.60 -3.60
N PHE A 29 1.61 7.99 -3.51
CA PHE A 29 0.96 8.85 -4.49
C PHE A 29 1.54 10.27 -4.58
N ASP A 30 2.37 10.67 -3.63
CA ASP A 30 3.09 11.95 -3.63
C ASP A 30 4.10 12.08 -4.78
N ALA A 31 4.54 10.94 -5.35
CA ALA A 31 5.44 10.91 -6.49
C ALA A 31 4.74 11.20 -7.83
N TYR A 32 3.41 11.12 -7.89
CA TYR A 32 2.64 11.29 -9.11
C TYR A 32 2.18 12.72 -9.33
N THR A 33 1.85 13.04 -10.58
CA THR A 33 1.32 14.34 -10.98
C THR A 33 -0.17 14.39 -10.67
N ALA A 34 -0.58 15.35 -9.84
CA ALA A 34 -2.00 15.57 -9.53
C ALA A 34 -2.78 16.05 -10.77
N GLY A 35 -4.03 15.60 -10.88
CA GLY A 35 -4.90 15.86 -12.04
C GLY A 35 -4.74 14.86 -13.18
N GLU A 36 -3.74 13.98 -13.12
CA GLU A 36 -3.49 12.92 -14.09
C GLU A 36 -3.96 11.55 -13.55
N PHE A 37 -4.17 10.60 -14.45
CA PHE A 37 -4.64 9.25 -14.14
C PHE A 37 -3.55 8.35 -13.55
N LEU A 38 -3.90 7.48 -12.60
CA LEU A 38 -2.94 6.61 -11.90
C LEU A 38 -2.33 5.56 -12.84
N ALA A 39 -3.17 4.81 -13.58
CA ALA A 39 -2.68 3.71 -14.42
C ALA A 39 -1.88 4.18 -15.65
N GLN A 40 -1.91 5.48 -15.97
CA GLN A 40 -1.01 6.07 -16.98
C GLN A 40 0.36 6.45 -16.42
N GLN A 41 0.49 6.56 -15.10
CA GLN A 41 1.71 6.99 -14.42
C GLN A 41 2.48 5.83 -13.78
N SER A 42 1.88 4.64 -13.72
CA SER A 42 2.46 3.47 -13.07
C SER A 42 2.04 2.18 -13.77
N GLU A 43 3.01 1.32 -14.07
CA GLU A 43 2.79 0.00 -14.67
C GLU A 43 2.24 -1.02 -13.65
N ASN A 44 2.21 -0.69 -12.35
CA ASN A 44 1.70 -1.57 -11.32
C ASN A 44 0.17 -1.55 -11.22
N TRP A 45 -0.47 -0.54 -11.79
CA TRP A 45 -1.91 -0.32 -11.69
C TRP A 45 -2.58 -0.39 -13.06
N THR A 46 -3.79 -0.94 -13.08
CA THR A 46 -4.69 -0.96 -14.24
C THR A 46 -6.13 -0.68 -13.77
N THR A 47 -7.10 -0.73 -14.68
CA THR A 47 -8.53 -0.68 -14.38
C THR A 47 -9.17 -2.07 -14.52
N TRP A 48 -10.41 -2.27 -14.03
CA TRP A 48 -11.09 -3.57 -14.15
C TRP A 48 -11.25 -4.06 -15.59
N SER A 49 -11.30 -3.14 -16.55
CA SER A 49 -11.46 -3.41 -17.98
C SER A 49 -10.14 -3.44 -18.76
N ASP A 50 -9.00 -3.25 -18.09
CA ASP A 50 -7.69 -3.00 -18.71
C ASP A 50 -7.67 -1.79 -19.67
N ALA A 51 -8.32 -0.69 -19.26
CA ALA A 51 -8.37 0.58 -20.00
C ALA A 51 -7.76 1.78 -19.23
N PRO A 52 -6.42 1.85 -19.06
CA PRO A 52 -5.74 2.99 -18.44
C PRO A 52 -6.05 4.33 -19.11
N GLY A 53 -6.31 5.35 -18.30
CA GLY A 53 -6.68 6.71 -18.72
C GLY A 53 -8.09 6.88 -19.29
N GLY A 54 -8.92 5.83 -19.24
CA GLY A 54 -10.34 5.91 -19.53
C GLY A 54 -11.14 6.59 -18.42
N ASP A 55 -12.46 6.71 -18.63
CA ASP A 55 -13.38 7.32 -17.65
C ASP A 55 -13.45 6.57 -16.31
N GLU A 56 -12.96 5.34 -16.28
CA GLU A 56 -12.89 4.50 -15.08
C GLU A 56 -11.54 4.54 -14.37
N ASP A 57 -10.50 5.21 -14.90
CA ASP A 57 -9.22 5.31 -14.19
C ASP A 57 -9.30 6.36 -13.06
N ALA A 58 -8.67 6.08 -11.94
CA ALA A 58 -8.65 6.97 -10.79
C ALA A 58 -7.64 8.11 -10.98
N LEU A 59 -7.98 9.28 -10.46
CA LEU A 59 -7.14 10.48 -10.57
C LEU A 59 -6.27 10.63 -9.32
N ILE A 60 -5.06 11.14 -9.51
CA ILE A 60 -4.26 11.68 -8.41
C ILE A 60 -4.82 13.04 -8.01
N SER A 61 -5.09 13.24 -6.73
CA SER A 61 -5.76 14.43 -6.20
C SER A 61 -5.02 15.04 -5.02
N THR A 62 -5.06 16.36 -4.93
CA THR A 62 -4.56 17.13 -3.78
C THR A 62 -5.67 17.51 -2.80
N GLU A 63 -6.92 17.08 -3.02
CA GLU A 63 -8.08 17.47 -2.19
C GLU A 63 -7.99 16.92 -0.76
N GLN A 64 -7.45 15.71 -0.64
CA GLN A 64 -7.23 15.01 0.62
C GLN A 64 -5.88 14.31 0.56
N PHE A 65 -5.24 14.11 1.71
CA PHE A 65 -4.00 13.36 1.79
C PHE A 65 -3.70 12.91 3.22
N LEU A 66 -3.06 11.74 3.35
CA LEU A 66 -2.46 11.28 4.60
C LEU A 66 -1.01 11.74 4.69
N SER A 67 -0.22 11.52 3.64
CA SER A 67 1.08 12.14 3.39
C SER A 67 0.92 13.21 2.30
N ALA A 68 1.45 14.41 2.53
CA ALA A 68 1.32 15.49 1.58
C ALA A 68 2.31 15.32 0.40
N PRO A 69 1.93 15.70 -0.84
CA PRO A 69 0.74 16.50 -1.18
C PRO A 69 -0.47 15.75 -1.76
N ASN A 70 -0.39 14.44 -2.06
CA ASN A 70 -1.34 13.77 -2.93
C ASN A 70 -2.03 12.57 -2.27
N SER A 71 -3.17 12.19 -2.84
CA SER A 71 -3.82 10.89 -2.64
C SER A 71 -4.47 10.41 -3.93
N LEU A 72 -4.96 9.17 -3.90
CA LEU A 72 -5.76 8.59 -4.96
C LEU A 72 -7.25 8.92 -4.75
N LEU A 73 -7.88 9.54 -5.75
CA LEU A 73 -9.30 9.87 -5.73
C LEU A 73 -10.11 8.83 -6.48
N ILE A 74 -10.89 8.03 -5.74
CA ILE A 74 -11.87 7.09 -6.29
C ILE A 74 -13.27 7.69 -6.14
N LYS A 75 -13.96 7.95 -7.24
CA LYS A 75 -15.31 8.53 -7.27
C LYS A 75 -16.14 7.99 -8.43
N GLY A 76 -17.45 7.90 -8.22
CA GLY A 76 -18.38 7.48 -9.28
C GLY A 76 -18.08 6.05 -9.75
N SER A 77 -17.72 5.92 -11.03
CA SER A 77 -17.38 4.67 -11.69
C SER A 77 -15.88 4.38 -11.78
N SER A 78 -15.02 5.19 -11.16
CA SER A 78 -13.58 4.93 -11.20
C SER A 78 -13.23 3.68 -10.41
N ASP A 79 -12.28 2.90 -10.91
CA ASP A 79 -11.71 1.75 -10.26
C ASP A 79 -10.19 1.68 -10.46
N VAL A 80 -9.56 0.80 -9.68
CA VAL A 80 -8.11 0.61 -9.67
C VAL A 80 -7.83 -0.83 -9.30
N VAL A 81 -6.97 -1.48 -10.07
CA VAL A 81 -6.55 -2.87 -9.88
C VAL A 81 -5.03 -2.91 -9.77
N LEU A 82 -4.53 -3.46 -8.65
CA LEU A 82 -3.11 -3.76 -8.48
C LEU A 82 -2.78 -5.04 -9.25
N LEU A 83 -1.83 -4.96 -10.16
CA LEU A 83 -1.31 -6.11 -10.87
C LEU A 83 -0.36 -6.90 -9.95
N LEU A 84 -0.75 -8.13 -9.65
CA LEU A 84 0.07 -9.07 -8.87
C LEU A 84 0.70 -10.17 -9.74
N ASP A 85 0.49 -10.13 -11.06
CA ASP A 85 0.89 -11.15 -12.02
C ASP A 85 0.53 -12.57 -11.54
N ASP A 86 1.44 -13.52 -11.68
CA ASP A 86 1.30 -14.92 -11.26
C ASP A 86 1.71 -15.15 -9.79
N ARG A 87 1.71 -14.12 -8.93
CA ARG A 87 2.10 -14.29 -7.52
C ARG A 87 1.13 -15.24 -6.81
N THR A 88 1.66 -16.39 -6.39
CA THR A 88 0.91 -17.45 -5.68
C THR A 88 1.22 -17.49 -4.17
N GLU A 89 2.18 -16.69 -3.73
CA GLU A 89 2.54 -16.61 -2.31
C GLU A 89 1.68 -15.58 -1.59
N LYS A 90 0.89 -16.08 -0.63
CA LYS A 90 0.29 -15.27 0.42
C LYS A 90 1.41 -14.85 1.37
N ASN A 91 1.40 -13.59 1.82
CA ASN A 91 2.33 -13.10 2.84
C ASN A 91 2.37 -14.10 4.02
N THR A 92 3.46 -14.84 4.15
CA THR A 92 3.64 -15.83 5.21
C THR A 92 4.76 -15.35 6.10
N TYR A 93 4.45 -14.36 6.94
CA TYR A 93 5.27 -14.02 8.10
C TYR A 93 4.34 -13.65 9.26
#